data_AF-A0A0Q8I5B8-F1
#
_entry.id   AF-A0A0Q8I5B8-F1
#
_cell.length_a   1.000
_cell.length_b   1.000
_cell.length_c   1.000
_cell.angle_alpha   90.00
_cell.angle_beta   90.00
_cell.angle_gamma   90.00
#
_symmetry.space_group_name_H-M   'P 1'
#
loop_
_entity.id
_entity.type
_entity.pdbx_description
1 polymer ?
#
loop_
_entity_poly.entity_id
_entity_poly.type
_entity_poly.pdbx_seq_one_letter_code
_entity_poly.pdbx_strand_id
1 'polypeptide(L)'
;MSTTTAPHLPRVEGPADPLTSAVLLASAVAGRPVELRLGRRPTHSDGWSITLGPDAAELSDHEVEFLVMAQASLMAVGSLVPGVVHLLRGASSDAHRQFLALELGRARRELREVLPGKLAMLIDRDLGTTAVTGSSLESARRALTVRQAPDLPRWCGHLDLDSVRRRARAHPADPPSQAELAASLREQVERQQDDADDEGERSTLLEKLAGPFSGPVGRAFQNMLGARRSEGSGVTGFATGGGVSRRSGRPPAGAVPVSALPPAAMATATTSAVGHVYPEWDVVRGAHRAAWCTVATLDPSGTTSTAGPAPRRMSTEERAVARSLMRVAPSWGHRPRSLDGPDVDLTAAVDLQVALAAGYTPDPRVHVGERRRAGEIGVLVLLDATESASGPRSETTLFDEHRVLADVLAGALHALDVHAATYAFRTRGRHDVRFLRCKGFSDRWDAAGRQRLWGLSPSGFTRLGAALRHGTAMLADQPGLRHRVLVVIGDGIAYDDGYEGGYATADTARALAEARRRGVACVGLSARPSYALQDLWGVEGHRVAHDPHVLAREITPLLTHALGQVALRAGKTIDERRS
;
A
#
# COMPACT_ATOMS: atom_id res chain seq x y z
N MET A 1 -32.86 -15.24 48.87
CA MET A 1 -32.51 -13.95 48.23
C MET A 1 -31.36 -13.37 49.02
N SER A 2 -30.17 -13.27 48.43
CA SER A 2 -29.12 -12.32 48.83
C SER A 2 -28.05 -12.29 47.73
N THR A 3 -27.73 -11.08 47.34
CA THR A 3 -26.87 -10.62 46.25
C THR A 3 -25.41 -11.06 46.37
N THR A 4 -24.83 -11.58 45.28
CA THR A 4 -23.38 -11.82 45.15
C THR A 4 -22.73 -10.62 44.49
N THR A 5 -22.02 -9.84 45.31
CA THR A 5 -21.16 -8.73 44.95
C THR A 5 -19.93 -9.21 44.17
N ALA A 6 -19.64 -8.57 43.03
CA ALA A 6 -18.41 -8.79 42.27
C ALA A 6 -17.18 -8.29 43.08
N PRO A 7 -16.07 -9.04 43.16
CA PRO A 7 -14.88 -8.53 43.82
C PRO A 7 -14.15 -7.53 42.92
N HIS A 8 -13.94 -6.34 43.48
CA HIS A 8 -13.08 -5.27 42.98
C HIS A 8 -11.65 -5.76 42.70
N LEU A 9 -11.10 -5.41 41.54
CA LEU A 9 -9.66 -5.51 41.24
C LEU A 9 -8.86 -4.55 42.13
N PRO A 10 -7.79 -4.99 42.82
CA PRO A 10 -6.84 -4.09 43.45
C PRO A 10 -5.84 -3.54 42.41
N ARG A 11 -5.48 -2.26 42.57
CA ARG A 11 -4.40 -1.59 41.84
C ARG A 11 -3.03 -2.14 42.26
N VAL A 12 -2.14 -2.14 41.27
CA VAL A 12 -0.75 -2.62 41.21
C VAL A 12 0.18 -1.95 42.22
N GLU A 13 0.88 -2.73 43.05
CA GLU A 13 2.24 -2.47 43.55
C GLU A 13 2.97 -3.81 43.89
N GLY A 14 4.11 -4.11 43.25
CA GLY A 14 5.03 -5.24 43.57
C GLY A 14 5.04 -6.43 42.58
N PRO A 15 6.09 -7.27 42.61
CA PRO A 15 6.99 -7.58 41.48
C PRO A 15 6.22 -8.13 40.26
N ALA A 16 6.68 -7.80 39.05
CA ALA A 16 6.01 -8.14 37.79
C ALA A 16 5.48 -9.59 37.80
N ASP A 17 4.16 -9.73 37.76
CA ASP A 17 3.46 -11.01 37.59
C ASP A 17 4.15 -11.80 36.46
N PRO A 18 4.51 -13.08 36.63
CA PRO A 18 5.21 -13.87 35.62
C PRO A 18 4.49 -13.85 34.26
N LEU A 19 3.16 -13.74 34.24
CA LEU A 19 2.40 -13.56 33.00
C LEU A 19 2.61 -12.19 32.37
N THR A 20 2.79 -11.15 33.17
CA THR A 20 3.12 -9.79 32.70
C THR A 20 4.54 -9.75 32.11
N SER A 21 5.50 -10.43 32.73
CA SER A 21 6.86 -10.62 32.18
C SER A 21 6.80 -11.34 30.83
N ALA A 22 6.06 -12.45 30.76
CA ALA A 22 5.91 -13.24 29.54
C ALA A 22 5.23 -12.46 28.41
N VAL A 23 4.18 -11.66 28.69
CA VAL A 23 3.53 -10.78 27.69
C VAL A 23 4.52 -9.76 27.13
N LEU A 24 5.33 -9.14 28.01
CA LEU A 24 6.31 -8.14 27.60
C LEU A 24 7.38 -8.75 26.69
N LEU A 25 7.91 -9.92 27.06
CA LEU A 25 8.88 -10.67 26.26
C LEU A 25 8.29 -11.13 24.92
N ALA A 26 7.06 -11.66 24.93
CA ALA A 26 6.34 -12.04 23.71
C ALA A 26 6.20 -10.87 22.75
N SER A 27 5.79 -9.71 23.28
CA SER A 27 5.56 -8.51 22.48
C SER A 27 6.86 -7.93 21.92
N ALA A 28 7.94 -7.98 22.72
CA ALA A 28 9.27 -7.57 22.28
C ALA A 28 9.80 -8.46 21.14
N VAL A 29 9.66 -9.78 21.26
CA VAL A 29 10.08 -10.74 20.22
C VAL A 29 9.21 -10.63 18.96
N ALA A 30 7.90 -10.45 19.13
CA ALA A 30 6.96 -10.31 18.01
C ALA A 30 7.03 -8.94 17.30
N GLY A 31 7.69 -7.94 17.90
CA GLY A 31 7.74 -6.57 17.38
C GLY A 31 6.40 -5.84 17.41
N ARG A 32 5.41 -6.36 18.14
CA ARG A 32 4.06 -5.80 18.28
C ARG A 32 3.40 -6.30 19.57
N PRO A 33 2.36 -5.63 20.09
CA PRO A 33 1.62 -6.12 21.24
C PRO A 33 1.04 -7.52 20.99
N VAL A 34 1.34 -8.47 21.87
CA VAL A 34 0.83 -9.85 21.84
C VAL A 34 -0.04 -10.10 23.07
N GLU A 35 -1.26 -10.59 22.82
CA GLU A 35 -2.18 -10.99 23.89
C GLU A 35 -1.93 -12.46 24.29
N LEU A 36 -1.81 -12.73 25.60
CA LEU A 36 -1.80 -14.08 26.16
C LEU A 36 -3.20 -14.46 26.63
N ARG A 37 -3.65 -15.65 26.26
CA ARG A 37 -4.98 -16.19 26.63
C ARG A 37 -4.82 -17.56 27.28
N LEU A 38 -5.69 -17.90 28.22
CA LEU A 38 -5.75 -19.26 28.76
C LEU A 38 -6.68 -20.12 27.91
N GLY A 39 -6.27 -21.34 27.59
CA GLY A 39 -7.03 -22.27 26.75
C GLY A 39 -6.93 -23.72 27.20
N ARG A 40 -7.74 -24.56 26.55
CA ARG A 40 -7.82 -26.01 26.84
C ARG A 40 -6.97 -26.87 25.91
N ARG A 41 -6.39 -26.28 24.86
CA ARG A 41 -5.49 -26.95 23.92
C ARG A 41 -4.04 -26.69 24.32
N PRO A 42 -3.07 -27.53 23.91
CA PRO A 42 -1.66 -27.25 24.13
C PRO A 42 -1.26 -25.86 23.63
N THR A 43 -0.20 -25.32 24.21
CA THR A 43 0.20 -23.94 23.99
C THR A 43 0.56 -23.69 22.52
N HIS A 44 -0.11 -22.72 21.90
CA HIS A 44 0.03 -22.41 20.49
C HIS A 44 -0.25 -20.94 20.19
N SER A 45 0.23 -20.48 19.04
CA SER A 45 -0.06 -19.16 18.49
C SER A 45 -1.06 -19.25 17.32
N ASP A 46 -1.97 -18.27 17.23
CA ASP A 46 -2.95 -18.18 16.13
C ASP A 46 -2.57 -17.14 15.06
N GLY A 47 -1.32 -16.64 15.12
CA GLY A 47 -0.84 -15.54 14.29
C GLY A 47 -1.19 -14.16 14.82
N TRP A 48 -1.93 -14.03 15.93
CA TRP A 48 -2.26 -12.75 16.57
C TRP A 48 -2.03 -12.73 18.07
N SER A 49 -2.41 -13.82 18.74
CA SER A 49 -2.35 -14.05 20.17
C SER A 49 -1.73 -15.42 20.44
N ILE A 50 -1.26 -15.62 21.67
CA ILE A 50 -0.74 -16.90 22.14
C ILE A 50 -1.72 -17.45 23.17
N THR A 51 -2.21 -18.66 22.94
CA THR A 51 -3.07 -19.36 23.88
C THR A 51 -2.21 -20.33 24.69
N LEU A 52 -2.07 -20.07 26.00
CA LEU A 52 -1.44 -20.94 26.98
C LEU A 52 -2.35 -22.12 27.32
N GLY A 53 -1.83 -23.31 27.12
CA GLY A 53 -2.50 -24.57 27.38
C GLY A 53 -2.17 -25.18 28.74
N PRO A 54 -2.73 -26.36 29.04
CA PRO A 54 -2.41 -27.10 30.26
C PRO A 54 -0.93 -27.55 30.31
N ASP A 55 -0.25 -27.64 29.16
CA ASP A 55 1.17 -27.93 29.05
C ASP A 55 2.05 -26.84 29.68
N ALA A 56 1.58 -25.58 29.73
CA ALA A 56 2.28 -24.50 30.40
C ALA A 56 2.20 -24.61 31.94
N ALA A 57 1.16 -25.27 32.49
CA ALA A 57 0.98 -25.41 33.93
C ALA A 57 1.94 -26.43 34.57
N GLU A 58 2.53 -27.31 33.76
CA GLU A 58 3.52 -28.31 34.19
C GLU A 58 4.97 -27.80 34.13
N LEU A 59 5.18 -26.58 33.62
CA LEU A 59 6.50 -25.99 33.39
C LEU A 59 6.86 -24.98 34.47
N SER A 60 8.16 -24.79 34.70
CA SER A 60 8.64 -23.68 35.54
C SER A 60 8.39 -22.31 34.88
N ASP A 61 8.32 -21.24 35.67
CA ASP A 61 8.05 -19.88 35.15
C ASP A 61 8.99 -19.49 33.99
N HIS A 62 10.28 -19.85 34.09
CA HIS A 62 11.26 -19.58 33.03
C HIS A 62 11.03 -20.42 31.77
N GLU A 63 10.57 -21.66 31.90
CA GLU A 63 10.21 -22.50 30.74
C GLU A 63 8.95 -21.99 30.05
N VAL A 64 8.00 -21.42 30.81
CA VAL A 64 6.83 -20.72 30.25
C VAL A 64 7.24 -19.47 29.49
N GLU A 65 8.21 -18.69 30.00
CA GLU A 65 8.78 -17.55 29.27
C GLU A 65 9.39 -18.00 27.93
N PHE A 66 10.18 -19.09 27.91
CA PHE A 66 10.74 -19.64 26.67
C PHE A 66 9.66 -20.15 25.71
N LEU A 67 8.63 -20.82 26.23
CA LEU A 67 7.48 -21.30 25.48
C LEU A 67 6.76 -20.17 24.75
N VAL A 68 6.45 -19.10 25.49
CA VAL A 68 5.79 -17.92 24.96
C VAL A 68 6.66 -17.22 23.92
N MET A 69 7.96 -17.06 24.19
CA MET A 69 8.89 -16.44 23.23
C MET A 69 9.09 -17.28 21.96
N ALA A 70 9.08 -18.60 22.06
CA ALA A 70 9.15 -19.50 20.89
C ALA A 70 7.93 -19.30 19.99
N GLN A 71 6.72 -19.26 20.57
CA GLN A 71 5.48 -19.02 19.82
C GLN A 71 5.42 -17.59 19.24
N ALA A 72 5.89 -16.59 20.00
CA ALA A 72 6.03 -15.22 19.50
C ALA A 72 7.03 -15.12 18.33
N SER A 73 8.11 -15.91 18.36
CA SER A 73 9.08 -15.98 17.27
C SER A 73 8.45 -16.52 15.98
N LEU A 74 7.56 -17.52 16.06
CA LEU A 74 6.83 -18.01 14.88
C LEU A 74 5.95 -16.92 14.26
N MET A 75 5.34 -16.08 15.09
CA MET A 75 4.52 -14.94 14.66
C MET A 75 5.37 -13.84 14.01
N ALA A 76 6.51 -13.49 14.62
CA ALA A 76 7.40 -12.43 14.16
C ALA A 76 7.96 -12.70 12.75
N VAL A 77 8.28 -13.97 12.49
CA VAL A 77 8.99 -14.40 11.29
C VAL A 77 8.00 -14.83 10.18
N GLY A 78 6.69 -14.63 10.40
CA GLY A 78 5.66 -14.92 9.40
C GLY A 78 5.48 -16.41 9.12
N SER A 79 5.61 -17.26 10.14
CA SER A 79 5.52 -18.72 9.98
C SER A 79 4.08 -19.22 9.78
N LEU A 80 3.09 -18.39 10.15
CA LEU A 80 1.66 -18.74 10.19
C LEU A 80 0.84 -18.13 9.05
N VAL A 81 1.48 -17.80 7.92
CA VAL A 81 0.80 -17.22 6.75
C VAL A 81 -0.15 -18.21 6.07
N PRO A 82 -1.24 -17.75 5.41
CA PRO A 82 -2.26 -18.64 4.83
C PRO A 82 -1.72 -19.72 3.88
N GLY A 83 -0.68 -19.42 3.09
CA GLY A 83 -0.07 -20.38 2.17
C GLY A 83 0.62 -21.55 2.86
N VAL A 84 1.28 -21.31 3.99
CA VAL A 84 1.90 -22.36 4.81
C VAL A 84 0.85 -23.20 5.51
N VAL A 85 -0.16 -22.53 6.09
CA VAL A 85 -1.29 -23.18 6.78
C VAL A 85 -2.09 -24.05 5.83
N HIS A 86 -2.22 -23.65 4.56
CA HIS A 86 -2.85 -24.47 3.53
C HIS A 86 -2.01 -25.71 3.20
N LEU A 87 -0.69 -25.57 3.07
CA LEU A 87 0.21 -26.65 2.67
C LEU A 87 0.39 -27.72 3.76
N LEU A 88 0.39 -27.33 5.04
CA LEU A 88 0.50 -28.25 6.17
C LEU A 88 -0.85 -28.87 6.61
N ARG A 89 -1.94 -28.52 5.92
CA ARG A 89 -3.27 -29.01 6.24
C ARG A 89 -3.38 -30.50 5.95
N GLY A 90 -3.83 -31.26 6.95
CA GLY A 90 -3.94 -32.72 6.83
C GLY A 90 -2.58 -33.44 6.81
N ALA A 91 -1.48 -32.72 7.03
CA ALA A 91 -0.16 -33.32 7.21
C ALA A 91 -0.09 -34.09 8.55
N SER A 92 0.86 -35.02 8.64
CA SER A 92 1.08 -35.79 9.87
C SER A 92 1.58 -34.92 11.02
N SER A 93 1.39 -35.38 12.25
CA SER A 93 1.95 -34.70 13.44
C SER A 93 3.48 -34.59 13.38
N ASP A 94 4.15 -35.55 12.73
CA ASP A 94 5.59 -35.47 12.45
C ASP A 94 5.93 -34.28 11.53
N ALA A 95 5.15 -34.06 10.46
CA ALA A 95 5.36 -32.90 9.60
C ALA A 95 5.14 -31.58 10.36
N HIS A 96 4.17 -31.50 11.28
CA HIS A 96 3.98 -30.30 12.10
C HIS A 96 5.15 -30.07 13.06
N ARG A 97 5.67 -31.12 13.71
CA ARG A 97 6.86 -31.02 14.58
C ARG A 97 8.11 -30.61 13.80
N GLN A 98 8.33 -31.23 12.65
CA GLN A 98 9.45 -30.89 11.78
C GLN A 98 9.37 -29.43 11.31
N PHE A 99 8.18 -28.97 10.94
CA PHE A 99 7.97 -27.58 10.54
C PHE A 99 8.33 -26.62 11.67
N LEU A 100 7.86 -26.90 12.88
CA LEU A 100 8.11 -26.05 14.04
C LEU A 100 9.61 -25.99 14.41
N ALA A 101 10.33 -27.11 14.31
CA ALA A 101 11.78 -27.14 14.46
C ALA A 101 12.50 -26.25 13.44
N LEU A 102 12.14 -26.38 12.15
CA LEU A 102 12.74 -25.59 11.06
C LEU A 102 12.46 -24.10 11.20
N GLU A 103 11.24 -23.72 11.60
CA GLU A 103 10.86 -22.32 11.75
C GLU A 103 11.50 -21.65 12.97
N LEU A 104 11.69 -22.37 14.08
CA LEU A 104 12.45 -21.85 15.22
C LEU A 104 13.94 -21.68 14.87
N GLY A 105 14.51 -22.59 14.08
CA GLY A 105 15.84 -22.42 13.50
C GLY A 105 15.95 -21.23 12.54
N ARG A 106 14.91 -20.97 11.73
CA ARG A 106 14.83 -19.79 10.87
C ARG A 106 14.69 -18.51 11.68
N ALA A 107 13.86 -18.52 12.72
CA ALA A 107 13.69 -17.41 13.64
C ALA A 107 14.99 -17.06 14.37
N ARG A 108 15.76 -18.06 14.78
CA ARG A 108 17.09 -17.90 15.36
C ARG A 108 18.06 -17.13 14.46
N ARG A 109 17.96 -17.28 13.14
CA ARG A 109 18.76 -16.53 12.15
C ARG A 109 18.21 -15.12 11.93
N GLU A 110 16.90 -14.99 11.74
CA GLU A 110 16.26 -13.72 11.33
C GLU A 110 16.12 -12.73 12.49
N LEU A 111 15.88 -13.20 13.71
CA LEU A 111 15.70 -12.37 14.91
C LEU A 111 16.98 -12.29 15.76
N ARG A 112 18.17 -12.41 15.15
CA ARG A 112 19.45 -12.52 15.88
C ARG A 112 19.74 -11.39 16.88
N GLU A 113 19.22 -10.19 16.60
CA GLU A 113 19.42 -8.98 17.42
C GLU A 113 18.36 -8.84 18.53
N VAL A 114 17.25 -9.61 18.44
CA VAL A 114 16.06 -9.46 19.30
C VAL A 114 15.86 -10.68 20.21
N LEU A 115 16.26 -11.88 19.76
CA LEU A 115 16.13 -13.10 20.52
C LEU A 115 17.03 -13.10 21.78
N PRO A 116 16.47 -13.36 22.97
CA PRO A 116 17.29 -13.48 24.18
C PRO A 116 18.33 -14.59 24.05
N GLY A 117 19.56 -14.31 24.47
CA GLY A 117 20.71 -15.22 24.30
C GLY A 117 20.49 -16.63 24.86
N LYS A 118 19.72 -16.77 25.96
CA LYS A 118 19.35 -18.08 26.52
C LYS A 118 18.44 -18.88 25.58
N LEU A 119 17.40 -18.26 25.01
CA LEU A 119 16.52 -18.94 24.04
C LEU A 119 17.28 -19.29 22.75
N ALA A 120 18.15 -18.40 22.30
CA ALA A 120 19.04 -18.66 21.17
C ALA A 120 19.91 -19.90 21.40
N MET A 121 20.53 -20.02 22.59
CA MET A 121 21.29 -21.22 22.96
C MET A 121 20.43 -22.48 23.05
N LEU A 122 19.19 -22.39 23.56
CA LEU A 122 18.27 -23.53 23.62
C LEU A 122 17.88 -24.02 22.22
N ILE A 123 17.59 -23.12 21.29
CA ILE A 123 17.32 -23.46 19.89
C ILE A 123 18.54 -24.17 19.28
N ASP A 124 19.74 -23.60 19.45
CA ASP A 124 20.97 -24.15 18.89
C ASP A 124 21.31 -25.54 19.49
N ARG A 125 21.06 -25.74 20.79
CA ARG A 125 21.35 -26.99 21.52
C ARG A 125 20.33 -28.09 21.23
N ASP A 126 19.04 -27.78 21.33
CA ASP A 126 17.97 -28.80 21.36
C ASP A 126 17.42 -29.12 19.97
N LEU A 127 17.42 -28.14 19.04
CA LEU A 127 16.92 -28.33 17.67
C LEU A 127 18.05 -28.50 16.65
N GLY A 128 19.30 -28.20 17.06
CA GLY A 128 20.48 -28.19 16.21
C GLY A 128 20.45 -27.08 15.16
N THR A 129 21.58 -26.82 14.49
CA THR A 129 21.68 -25.90 13.33
C THR A 129 21.07 -26.49 12.05
N THR A 130 19.97 -27.23 12.17
CA THR A 130 19.40 -28.05 11.11
C THR A 130 18.79 -27.20 9.99
N ALA A 131 19.57 -27.06 8.91
CA ALA A 131 19.21 -26.66 7.55
C ALA A 131 18.29 -25.43 7.45
N VAL A 132 18.83 -24.26 7.80
CA VAL A 132 18.12 -22.98 7.72
C VAL A 132 17.52 -22.77 6.33
N THR A 133 16.20 -22.76 6.26
CA THR A 133 15.40 -22.56 5.06
C THR A 133 15.35 -21.08 4.70
N GLY A 134 15.13 -20.76 3.42
CA GLY A 134 15.05 -19.37 2.94
C GLY A 134 13.68 -18.72 3.14
N SER A 135 12.64 -19.51 3.44
CA SER A 135 11.26 -19.02 3.66
C SER A 135 10.41 -20.03 4.43
N SER A 136 9.33 -19.56 5.07
CA SER A 136 8.34 -20.39 5.76
C SER A 136 7.72 -21.46 4.83
N LEU A 137 7.50 -21.12 3.56
CA LEU A 137 6.95 -22.05 2.57
C LEU A 137 7.95 -23.17 2.23
N GLU A 138 9.24 -22.86 2.18
CA GLU A 138 10.29 -23.87 2.02
C GLU A 138 10.37 -24.80 3.23
N SER A 139 10.28 -24.26 4.46
CA SER A 139 10.18 -25.06 5.69
C SER A 139 8.99 -26.01 5.65
N ALA A 140 7.83 -25.51 5.23
CA ALA A 140 6.62 -26.32 5.13
C ALA A 140 6.77 -27.46 4.11
N ARG A 141 7.34 -27.18 2.94
CA ARG A 141 7.63 -28.21 1.93
C ARG A 141 8.62 -29.26 2.42
N ARG A 142 9.71 -28.84 3.08
CA ARG A 142 10.68 -29.78 3.65
C ARG A 142 10.04 -30.62 4.76
N ALA A 143 9.22 -30.02 5.60
CA ALA A 143 8.52 -30.71 6.67
C ALA A 143 7.60 -31.83 6.14
N LEU A 144 6.95 -31.64 5.00
CA LEU A 144 6.13 -32.68 4.35
C LEU A 144 6.95 -33.87 3.83
N THR A 145 8.27 -33.74 3.64
CA THR A 145 9.11 -34.84 3.15
C THR A 145 9.61 -35.78 4.24
N VAL A 146 9.42 -35.42 5.51
CA VAL A 146 9.96 -36.15 6.66
C VAL A 146 9.06 -37.33 7.03
N ARG A 147 9.70 -38.49 7.25
CA ARG A 147 9.02 -39.72 7.71
C ARG A 147 8.99 -39.87 9.23
N GLN A 148 9.97 -39.31 9.94
CA GLN A 148 10.06 -39.32 11.40
C GLN A 148 10.65 -37.99 11.86
N ALA A 149 9.91 -37.26 12.69
CA ALA A 149 10.31 -35.94 13.17
C ALA A 149 11.24 -36.04 14.39
N PRO A 150 12.05 -34.99 14.65
CA PRO A 150 12.76 -34.86 15.92
C PRO A 150 11.76 -34.77 17.07
N ASP A 151 12.18 -35.28 18.23
CA ASP A 151 11.44 -35.07 19.47
C ASP A 151 11.60 -33.60 19.88
N LEU A 152 10.48 -32.90 20.03
CA LEU A 152 10.50 -31.47 20.32
C LEU A 152 10.51 -31.22 21.83
N PRO A 153 11.41 -30.36 22.33
CA PRO A 153 11.33 -29.89 23.70
C PRO A 153 9.97 -29.26 24.02
N ARG A 154 9.51 -29.42 25.26
CA ARG A 154 8.21 -28.87 25.71
C ARG A 154 8.12 -27.35 25.51
N TRP A 155 9.23 -26.62 25.62
CA TRP A 155 9.29 -25.16 25.40
C TRP A 155 9.04 -24.75 23.94
N CYS A 156 9.00 -25.66 22.98
CA CYS A 156 8.69 -25.31 21.58
C CYS A 156 7.19 -25.03 21.37
N GLY A 157 6.32 -25.59 22.21
CA GLY A 157 4.87 -25.51 22.04
C GLY A 157 4.37 -26.29 20.82
N HIS A 158 3.15 -25.97 20.38
CA HIS A 158 2.43 -26.73 19.37
C HIS A 158 1.94 -25.85 18.22
N LEU A 159 1.75 -26.47 17.05
CA LEU A 159 1.16 -25.84 15.87
C LEU A 159 -0.33 -26.21 15.77
N ASP A 160 -1.23 -25.26 16.05
CA ASP A 160 -2.68 -25.43 15.85
C ASP A 160 -3.12 -24.70 14.58
N LEU A 161 -3.08 -25.41 13.45
CA LEU A 161 -3.47 -24.84 12.16
C LEU A 161 -4.96 -24.44 12.11
N ASP A 162 -5.80 -25.09 12.91
CA ASP A 162 -7.23 -24.77 12.91
C ASP A 162 -7.53 -23.49 13.70
N SER A 163 -6.77 -23.19 14.76
CA SER A 163 -6.90 -21.91 15.45
C SER A 163 -6.44 -20.75 14.56
N VAL A 164 -5.32 -20.90 13.85
CA VAL A 164 -4.83 -19.93 12.85
C VAL A 164 -5.89 -19.68 11.77
N ARG A 165 -6.54 -20.75 11.25
CA ARG A 165 -7.61 -20.63 10.25
C ARG A 165 -8.88 -19.98 10.81
N ARG A 166 -9.32 -20.39 12.01
CA ARG A 166 -10.50 -19.77 12.65
C ARG A 166 -10.24 -18.29 12.91
N ARG A 167 -9.03 -17.93 13.32
CA ARG A 167 -8.61 -16.55 13.53
C ARG A 167 -8.59 -15.76 12.22
N ALA A 168 -8.00 -16.32 11.16
CA ALA A 168 -8.02 -15.74 9.82
C ALA A 168 -9.44 -15.60 9.24
N ARG A 169 -10.40 -16.42 9.67
CA ARG A 169 -11.83 -16.30 9.29
C ARG A 169 -12.61 -15.30 10.15
N ALA A 170 -12.30 -15.21 11.44
CA ALA A 170 -12.99 -14.34 12.39
C ALA A 170 -12.50 -12.88 12.34
N HIS A 171 -11.21 -12.70 12.04
CA HIS A 171 -10.60 -11.42 11.69
C HIS A 171 -9.89 -11.59 10.36
N PRO A 172 -10.65 -11.72 9.26
CA PRO A 172 -10.04 -11.69 7.95
C PRO A 172 -9.49 -10.27 7.80
N ALA A 173 -8.20 -10.15 7.51
CA ALA A 173 -7.60 -8.86 7.19
C ALA A 173 -8.10 -8.32 5.81
N ASP A 174 -9.27 -8.76 5.32
CA ASP A 174 -9.98 -8.29 4.13
C ASP A 174 -11.39 -8.93 4.04
N PRO A 175 -12.40 -8.29 3.41
CA PRO A 175 -13.71 -8.90 3.13
C PRO A 175 -13.61 -10.01 2.06
N PRO A 176 -14.62 -10.91 1.94
CA PRO A 176 -14.55 -12.04 1.01
C PRO A 176 -14.41 -11.60 -0.44
N SER A 177 -13.66 -12.36 -1.24
CA SER A 177 -13.58 -12.14 -2.68
C SER A 177 -14.97 -12.33 -3.33
N GLN A 178 -15.30 -11.55 -4.37
CA GLN A 178 -16.60 -11.66 -5.06
C GLN A 178 -16.90 -13.07 -5.59
N ALA A 179 -15.87 -13.88 -5.85
CA ALA A 179 -16.02 -15.27 -6.28
C ALA A 179 -16.46 -16.20 -5.13
N GLU A 180 -15.93 -15.99 -3.92
CA GLU A 180 -16.31 -16.75 -2.71
C GLU A 180 -17.60 -16.22 -2.08
N LEU A 181 -17.90 -14.93 -2.23
CA LEU A 181 -19.20 -14.36 -1.89
C LEU A 181 -20.28 -14.84 -2.87
N ALA A 182 -19.99 -14.91 -4.16
CA ALA A 182 -20.90 -15.49 -5.16
C ALA A 182 -21.05 -17.01 -5.00
N ALA A 183 -19.99 -17.73 -4.60
CA ALA A 183 -20.07 -19.15 -4.29
C ALA A 183 -20.89 -19.40 -3.01
N SER A 184 -20.63 -18.64 -1.95
CA SER A 184 -21.39 -18.78 -0.69
C SER A 184 -22.84 -18.29 -0.78
N LEU A 185 -23.14 -17.27 -1.60
CA LEU A 185 -24.50 -16.86 -1.93
C LEU A 185 -25.22 -17.90 -2.81
N ARG A 186 -24.54 -18.53 -3.76
CA ARG A 186 -25.11 -19.65 -4.54
C ARG A 186 -25.41 -20.86 -3.66
N GLU A 187 -24.48 -21.21 -2.77
CA GLU A 187 -24.61 -22.32 -1.84
C GLU A 187 -25.66 -22.07 -0.74
N GLN A 188 -25.90 -20.80 -0.34
CA GLN A 188 -26.98 -20.41 0.56
C GLN A 188 -28.35 -20.34 -0.14
N VAL A 189 -28.40 -19.99 -1.43
CA VAL A 189 -29.63 -20.01 -2.22
C VAL A 189 -30.06 -21.44 -2.56
N GLU A 190 -29.11 -22.34 -2.84
CA GLU A 190 -29.38 -23.77 -3.04
C GLU A 190 -29.83 -24.45 -1.74
N ARG A 191 -29.23 -24.12 -0.58
CA ARG A 191 -29.67 -24.64 0.73
C ARG A 191 -31.01 -24.10 1.24
N GLN A 192 -31.52 -22.99 0.69
CA GLN A 192 -32.85 -22.46 1.03
C GLN A 192 -33.96 -22.95 0.10
N GLN A 193 -33.64 -23.69 -0.95
CA GLN A 193 -34.64 -24.27 -1.86
C GLN A 193 -35.02 -25.72 -1.51
N ASP A 194 -34.28 -26.39 -0.62
CA ASP A 194 -34.52 -27.79 -0.24
C ASP A 194 -35.29 -27.98 1.08
N ASP A 195 -35.68 -26.92 1.79
CA ASP A 195 -36.43 -27.01 3.08
C ASP A 195 -37.62 -26.03 3.16
N ALA A 196 -38.51 -26.03 2.16
CA ALA A 196 -39.79 -25.32 2.26
C ALA A 196 -40.91 -25.90 1.37
N ASP A 197 -41.11 -27.22 1.42
CA ASP A 197 -42.41 -27.82 1.10
C ASP A 197 -43.18 -28.05 2.41
N ASP A 198 -43.89 -27.02 2.88
CA ASP A 198 -45.19 -27.16 3.54
C ASP A 198 -45.85 -25.78 3.72
N GLU A 199 -46.96 -25.58 3.02
CA GLU A 199 -47.80 -24.40 3.12
C GLU A 199 -48.64 -24.43 4.41
N GLY A 200 -48.59 -23.36 5.21
CA GLY A 200 -49.62 -23.11 6.23
C GLY A 200 -49.21 -22.13 7.33
N GLU A 201 -49.90 -20.98 7.38
CA GLU A 201 -49.99 -20.09 8.55
C GLU A 201 -48.79 -19.17 8.85
N ARG A 202 -48.66 -18.13 8.02
CA ARG A 202 -47.95 -16.90 8.41
C ARG A 202 -48.80 -16.12 9.40
N SER A 203 -48.43 -16.07 10.69
CA SER A 203 -48.57 -14.91 11.61
C SER A 203 -48.24 -15.27 13.08
N THR A 204 -46.97 -15.51 13.44
CA THR A 204 -46.56 -15.52 14.87
C THR A 204 -45.11 -15.08 15.14
N LEU A 205 -44.35 -14.68 14.12
CA LEU A 205 -42.95 -14.23 14.29
C LEU A 205 -42.76 -12.70 14.16
N LEU A 206 -43.81 -11.96 13.76
CA LEU A 206 -43.75 -10.50 13.64
C LEU A 206 -44.20 -9.74 14.89
N GLU A 207 -44.61 -10.44 15.96
CA GLU A 207 -45.05 -9.81 17.21
C GLU A 207 -43.95 -9.70 18.28
N LYS A 208 -42.76 -10.28 18.07
CA LYS A 208 -41.67 -10.25 19.05
C LYS A 208 -40.49 -9.33 18.71
N LEU A 209 -40.58 -8.55 17.63
CA LEU A 209 -39.52 -7.61 17.24
C LEU A 209 -39.92 -6.13 17.37
N ALA A 210 -41.07 -5.83 17.97
CA ALA A 210 -41.46 -4.47 18.31
C ALA A 210 -41.02 -4.08 19.73
N GLY A 211 -39.84 -3.46 19.83
CA GLY A 211 -39.38 -2.67 20.97
C GLY A 211 -38.08 -1.93 20.60
N PRO A 212 -37.93 -0.64 20.93
CA PRO A 212 -37.76 0.39 19.90
C PRO A 212 -36.39 1.10 19.93
N PHE A 213 -35.80 1.37 18.77
CA PHE A 213 -35.12 2.66 18.53
C PHE A 213 -35.30 3.11 17.08
N SER A 214 -36.18 4.09 16.96
CA SER A 214 -36.51 4.86 15.77
C SER A 214 -35.49 5.97 15.54
N GLY A 215 -35.01 6.12 14.31
CA GLY A 215 -34.14 7.22 13.86
C GLY A 215 -34.18 7.40 12.34
N PRO A 216 -33.70 8.55 11.81
CA PRO A 216 -34.24 9.26 10.65
C PRO A 216 -34.11 8.59 9.26
N VAL A 217 -33.58 7.36 9.20
CA VAL A 217 -33.45 6.55 7.97
C VAL A 217 -34.80 6.00 7.50
N GLY A 218 -35.77 5.87 8.41
CA GLY A 218 -37.09 5.30 8.10
C GLY A 218 -38.00 6.18 7.24
N ARG A 219 -37.72 7.49 7.07
CA ARG A 219 -38.58 8.41 6.31
C ARG A 219 -38.16 8.61 4.84
N ALA A 220 -36.99 8.12 4.44
CA ALA A 220 -36.55 8.17 3.04
C ALA A 220 -36.93 6.90 2.25
N PHE A 221 -37.10 5.77 2.95
CA PHE A 221 -37.38 4.48 2.31
C PHE A 221 -38.83 4.35 1.78
N GLN A 222 -39.73 5.27 2.15
CA GLN A 222 -41.14 5.22 1.78
C GLN A 222 -41.50 6.08 0.56
N ASN A 223 -40.54 6.83 -0.01
CA ASN A 223 -40.77 7.67 -1.20
C ASN A 223 -40.08 7.17 -2.48
N MET A 224 -39.38 6.03 -2.43
CA MET A 224 -38.65 5.48 -3.59
C MET A 224 -39.14 4.09 -4.05
N LEU A 225 -40.34 3.69 -3.60
CA LEU A 225 -41.04 2.49 -4.06
C LEU A 225 -42.39 2.92 -4.64
N GLY A 226 -42.38 3.52 -5.84
CA GLY A 226 -43.61 3.91 -6.51
C GLY A 226 -43.42 4.30 -7.97
N ALA A 227 -44.07 3.51 -8.85
CA ALA A 227 -44.40 3.80 -10.27
C ALA A 227 -43.24 3.66 -11.30
N ARG A 228 -43.41 3.11 -12.51
CA ARG A 228 -44.46 2.30 -13.18
C ARG A 228 -43.89 1.90 -14.57
N ARG A 229 -44.28 0.70 -15.04
CA ARG A 229 -44.67 0.28 -16.42
C ARG A 229 -43.81 0.66 -17.65
N SER A 230 -43.50 -0.36 -18.45
CA SER A 230 -43.19 -0.27 -19.89
C SER A 230 -44.40 -0.69 -20.75
N GLU A 231 -44.72 0.11 -21.77
CA GLU A 231 -45.30 -0.28 -23.07
C GLU A 231 -44.25 0.15 -24.11
N GLY A 232 -43.99 -0.50 -25.24
CA GLY A 232 -44.70 -1.49 -26.05
C GLY A 232 -44.41 -1.16 -27.52
N SER A 233 -44.51 -2.18 -28.40
CA SER A 233 -44.46 -2.09 -29.88
C SER A 233 -43.06 -1.89 -30.51
N GLY A 234 -42.58 -2.69 -31.46
CA GLY A 234 -43.20 -3.74 -32.26
C GLY A 234 -42.61 -3.73 -33.67
N VAL A 235 -42.69 -4.88 -34.36
CA VAL A 235 -42.93 -4.99 -35.83
C VAL A 235 -41.70 -4.59 -36.71
N THR A 236 -41.20 -5.35 -37.69
CA THR A 236 -41.70 -6.41 -38.59
C THR A 236 -40.49 -7.01 -39.32
N GLY A 237 -40.48 -8.30 -39.61
CA GLY A 237 -40.76 -8.82 -40.97
C GLY A 237 -39.42 -9.20 -41.64
N PHE A 238 -39.27 -10.25 -42.43
CA PHE A 238 -40.19 -11.06 -43.22
C PHE A 238 -39.42 -12.37 -43.52
N ALA A 239 -39.97 -13.54 -43.19
CA ALA A 239 -40.55 -14.53 -44.12
C ALA A 239 -39.55 -15.11 -45.14
N THR A 240 -39.34 -16.42 -45.19
CA THR A 240 -40.22 -17.42 -45.84
C THR A 240 -39.51 -18.79 -45.68
N GLY A 241 -40.12 -19.97 -45.62
CA GLY A 241 -41.51 -20.41 -45.71
C GLY A 241 -41.53 -21.93 -45.97
N GLY A 242 -42.49 -22.64 -45.36
CA GLY A 242 -42.93 -24.01 -45.68
C GLY A 242 -42.28 -25.15 -44.85
N GLY A 243 -42.99 -26.07 -44.20
CA GLY A 243 -44.43 -26.32 -44.08
C GLY A 243 -44.67 -27.72 -43.48
N VAL A 244 -45.22 -27.75 -42.25
CA VAL A 244 -46.22 -28.68 -41.65
C VAL A 244 -45.97 -30.21 -41.61
N SER A 245 -45.79 -30.79 -40.41
CA SER A 245 -46.85 -31.52 -39.66
C SER A 245 -46.39 -31.92 -38.24
N ARG A 246 -47.35 -31.98 -37.31
CA ARG A 246 -47.23 -31.95 -35.84
C ARG A 246 -46.93 -33.32 -35.20
N ARG A 247 -46.13 -33.35 -34.12
CA ARG A 247 -46.59 -33.85 -32.80
C ARG A 247 -45.65 -33.46 -31.64
N SER A 248 -46.29 -33.32 -30.48
CA SER A 248 -45.91 -32.79 -29.17
C SER A 248 -44.73 -33.46 -28.44
N GLY A 249 -43.97 -32.67 -27.67
CA GLY A 249 -43.13 -33.13 -26.54
C GLY A 249 -41.86 -32.29 -26.39
N ARG A 250 -41.86 -31.33 -25.46
CA ARG A 250 -40.86 -30.25 -25.33
C ARG A 250 -39.72 -30.61 -24.35
N PRO A 251 -38.44 -30.53 -24.77
CA PRO A 251 -37.33 -30.18 -23.90
C PRO A 251 -36.74 -28.81 -24.31
N PRO A 252 -36.10 -28.05 -23.39
CA PRO A 252 -35.50 -26.76 -23.69
C PRO A 252 -34.01 -26.94 -24.03
N ALA A 253 -33.58 -26.41 -25.18
CA ALA A 253 -32.18 -26.13 -25.47
C ALA A 253 -32.10 -24.80 -26.21
N GLY A 254 -31.11 -23.97 -25.89
CA GLY A 254 -30.91 -22.72 -26.60
C GLY A 254 -29.70 -21.96 -26.09
N ALA A 255 -28.54 -22.28 -26.66
CA ALA A 255 -27.37 -21.42 -26.62
C ALA A 255 -27.65 -20.10 -27.36
N VAL A 256 -27.36 -18.99 -26.66
CA VAL A 256 -26.66 -17.75 -27.05
C VAL A 256 -26.93 -17.13 -28.45
N PRO A 257 -27.13 -15.79 -28.48
CA PRO A 257 -26.19 -14.97 -29.24
C PRO A 257 -25.60 -13.81 -28.43
N VAL A 258 -24.35 -13.51 -28.77
CA VAL A 258 -23.51 -12.40 -28.31
C VAL A 258 -23.65 -11.22 -29.27
N SER A 259 -23.59 -10.01 -28.70
CA SER A 259 -23.26 -8.70 -29.32
C SER A 259 -24.37 -7.90 -30.00
N ALA A 260 -24.77 -6.78 -29.38
CA ALA A 260 -24.43 -5.43 -29.84
C ALA A 260 -24.94 -4.35 -28.84
N LEU A 261 -24.01 -3.70 -28.14
CA LEU A 261 -24.13 -2.37 -27.49
C LEU A 261 -24.51 -1.29 -28.54
N PRO A 262 -25.01 -0.06 -28.22
CA PRO A 262 -24.42 0.87 -27.22
C PRO A 262 -25.45 1.89 -26.59
N PRO A 263 -25.09 3.11 -26.09
CA PRO A 263 -24.79 3.38 -24.67
C PRO A 263 -25.54 4.59 -24.06
N ALA A 264 -25.31 4.81 -22.75
CA ALA A 264 -25.42 6.08 -21.98
C ALA A 264 -26.83 6.53 -21.50
N ALA A 265 -27.06 6.98 -20.26
CA ALA A 265 -26.21 7.16 -19.10
C ALA A 265 -27.06 7.34 -17.81
N MET A 266 -26.76 6.57 -16.77
CA MET A 266 -26.44 7.15 -15.46
C MET A 266 -25.00 6.77 -15.17
N ALA A 267 -24.11 7.67 -15.57
CA ALA A 267 -22.72 7.71 -15.20
C ALA A 267 -22.56 8.83 -14.16
N THR A 268 -22.02 8.53 -13.00
CA THR A 268 -21.20 9.49 -12.24
C THR A 268 -19.75 9.17 -12.50
N ALA A 269 -19.35 9.40 -13.75
CA ALA A 269 -18.00 9.25 -14.32
C ALA A 269 -17.23 8.05 -13.71
N THR A 270 -15.98 8.08 -13.27
CA THR A 270 -14.98 7.06 -13.63
C THR A 270 -14.70 7.19 -15.11
N THR A 271 -14.15 8.36 -15.44
CA THR A 271 -13.51 8.62 -16.72
C THR A 271 -12.53 7.49 -16.98
N SER A 272 -12.81 6.69 -18.01
CA SER A 272 -11.95 5.72 -18.68
C SER A 272 -10.66 5.37 -17.93
N ALA A 273 -10.67 4.32 -17.11
CA ALA A 273 -9.43 3.73 -16.62
C ALA A 273 -8.68 3.12 -17.82
N VAL A 274 -7.75 3.87 -18.41
CA VAL A 274 -6.80 3.29 -19.37
C VAL A 274 -5.94 2.31 -18.58
N GLY A 275 -6.17 1.02 -18.80
CA GLY A 275 -5.37 -0.04 -18.23
C GLY A 275 -4.02 -0.11 -18.94
N HIS A 276 -2.97 0.42 -18.32
CA HIS A 276 -1.61 0.28 -18.79
C HIS A 276 -0.99 -0.99 -18.21
N VAL A 277 -0.32 -1.78 -19.04
CA VAL A 277 0.31 -3.02 -18.58
C VAL A 277 1.82 -2.85 -18.50
N TYR A 278 2.42 -3.27 -17.40
CA TYR A 278 3.85 -3.17 -17.12
C TYR A 278 4.46 -4.54 -16.81
N PRO A 279 5.74 -4.75 -17.16
CA PRO A 279 6.46 -5.93 -16.72
C PRO A 279 6.81 -5.86 -15.22
N GLU A 280 6.97 -7.02 -14.60
CA GLU A 280 7.54 -7.18 -13.26
C GLU A 280 8.86 -7.95 -13.36
N TRP A 281 9.89 -7.52 -12.63
CA TRP A 281 11.16 -8.23 -12.57
C TRP A 281 11.04 -9.42 -11.61
N ASP A 282 11.33 -10.60 -12.15
CA ASP A 282 11.41 -11.81 -11.35
C ASP A 282 12.86 -12.09 -11.01
N VAL A 283 13.22 -11.86 -9.74
CA VAL A 283 14.59 -12.08 -9.25
C VAL A 283 15.01 -13.54 -9.30
N VAL A 284 14.07 -14.48 -9.16
CA VAL A 284 14.35 -15.92 -9.20
C VAL A 284 14.67 -16.36 -10.63
N ARG A 285 13.94 -15.83 -11.61
CA ARG A 285 14.18 -16.12 -13.03
C ARG A 285 15.28 -15.26 -13.66
N GLY A 286 15.67 -14.16 -12.99
CA GLY A 286 16.59 -13.17 -13.56
C GLY A 286 16.04 -12.52 -14.83
N ALA A 287 14.72 -12.41 -14.96
CA ALA A 287 14.06 -11.94 -16.18
C ALA A 287 12.75 -11.19 -15.88
N HIS A 288 12.26 -10.42 -16.84
CA HIS A 288 10.94 -9.78 -16.72
C HIS A 288 9.81 -10.74 -17.05
N ARG A 289 8.77 -10.72 -16.21
CA ARG A 289 7.45 -11.23 -16.56
C ARG A 289 6.73 -10.15 -17.36
N ALA A 290 6.56 -10.38 -18.66
CA ALA A 290 5.90 -9.44 -19.54
C ALA A 290 4.41 -9.29 -19.18
N ALA A 291 3.86 -8.09 -19.40
CA ALA A 291 2.43 -7.80 -19.23
C ALA A 291 1.84 -8.29 -17.88
N TRP A 292 2.62 -8.18 -16.79
CA TRP A 292 2.30 -8.82 -15.52
C TRP A 292 1.43 -7.97 -14.61
N CYS A 293 1.68 -6.66 -14.60
CA CYS A 293 0.98 -5.70 -13.74
C CYS A 293 0.07 -4.81 -14.57
N THR A 294 -1.20 -4.69 -14.18
CA THR A 294 -2.17 -3.77 -14.81
C THR A 294 -2.38 -2.57 -13.91
N VAL A 295 -2.14 -1.38 -14.47
CA VAL A 295 -2.23 -0.10 -13.79
C VAL A 295 -3.37 0.72 -14.38
N ALA A 296 -4.29 1.15 -13.53
CA ALA A 296 -5.41 2.00 -13.89
C ALA A 296 -5.27 3.38 -13.22
N THR A 297 -5.40 4.44 -14.00
CA THR A 297 -5.56 5.79 -13.46
C THR A 297 -7.04 6.06 -13.23
N LEU A 298 -7.39 6.40 -11.99
CA LEU A 298 -8.73 6.79 -11.59
C LEU A 298 -8.76 8.31 -11.38
N ASP A 299 -9.63 8.96 -12.13
CA ASP A 299 -10.03 10.33 -11.84
C ASP A 299 -11.27 10.25 -10.94
N PRO A 300 -11.17 10.55 -9.63
CA PRO A 300 -12.33 10.54 -8.76
C PRO A 300 -13.32 11.60 -9.25
N SER A 301 -14.47 11.16 -9.77
CA SER A 301 -15.46 12.07 -10.33
C SER A 301 -16.23 12.83 -9.25
N GLY A 302 -16.32 14.14 -9.44
CA GLY A 302 -17.04 15.10 -8.60
C GLY A 302 -16.11 15.66 -7.51
N THR A 303 -15.51 16.83 -7.66
CA THR A 303 -16.20 18.12 -7.79
C THR A 303 -15.51 18.99 -8.85
N THR A 304 -16.13 19.18 -10.01
CA THR A 304 -15.88 20.40 -10.79
C THR A 304 -16.52 21.53 -9.97
N SER A 305 -15.79 22.11 -9.02
CA SER A 305 -16.16 23.42 -8.51
C SER A 305 -16.00 24.40 -9.66
N THR A 306 -17.11 24.70 -10.33
CA THR A 306 -17.23 25.77 -11.33
C THR A 306 -17.13 27.17 -10.71
N ALA A 307 -16.99 27.27 -9.39
CA ALA A 307 -16.47 28.45 -8.72
C ALA A 307 -14.96 28.27 -8.52
N GLY A 308 -14.15 29.06 -9.22
CA GLY A 308 -12.72 29.13 -8.95
C GLY A 308 -12.51 29.47 -7.47
N PRO A 309 -11.85 28.62 -6.67
CA PRO A 309 -11.57 28.96 -5.29
C PRO A 309 -10.73 30.24 -5.29
N ALA A 310 -11.06 31.19 -4.40
CA ALA A 310 -10.25 32.39 -4.22
C ALA A 310 -8.78 32.00 -4.05
N PRO A 311 -7.83 32.75 -4.63
CA PRO A 311 -6.41 32.43 -4.51
C PRO A 311 -6.03 32.34 -3.03
N ARG A 312 -5.82 31.11 -2.56
CA ARG A 312 -5.37 30.87 -1.20
C ARG A 312 -3.92 31.35 -1.12
N ARG A 313 -3.64 32.21 -0.14
CA ARG A 313 -2.27 32.62 0.14
C ARG A 313 -1.44 31.39 0.48
N MET A 314 -0.27 31.29 -0.14
CA MET A 314 0.72 30.24 0.15
C MET A 314 0.99 30.21 1.66
N SER A 315 0.90 29.03 2.27
CA SER A 315 1.24 28.79 3.68
C SER A 315 2.73 29.03 3.95
N THR A 316 3.11 29.22 5.22
CA THR A 316 4.50 29.51 5.59
C THR A 316 5.44 28.35 5.26
N GLU A 317 4.94 27.14 5.41
CA GLU A 317 5.57 25.86 5.10
C GLU A 317 5.84 25.73 3.60
N GLU A 318 4.83 26.01 2.77
CA GLU A 318 4.98 26.02 1.31
C GLU A 318 6.02 27.06 0.85
N ARG A 319 6.09 28.26 1.49
CA ARG A 319 7.14 29.25 1.14
C ARG A 319 8.53 28.76 1.52
N ALA A 320 8.66 28.02 2.62
CA ALA A 320 9.95 27.49 3.04
C ALA A 320 10.45 26.42 2.05
N VAL A 321 9.58 25.50 1.65
CA VAL A 321 9.90 24.47 0.64
C VAL A 321 10.16 25.12 -0.72
N ALA A 322 9.34 26.08 -1.15
CA ALA A 322 9.55 26.79 -2.41
C ALA A 322 10.90 27.51 -2.48
N ARG A 323 11.28 28.25 -1.42
CA ARG A 323 12.61 28.90 -1.33
C ARG A 323 13.77 27.90 -1.42
N SER A 324 13.57 26.69 -0.94
CA SER A 324 14.61 25.64 -0.96
C SER A 324 14.71 25.01 -2.34
N LEU A 325 13.57 24.75 -2.99
CA LEU A 325 13.52 24.30 -4.38
C LEU A 325 14.15 25.30 -5.36
N MET A 326 14.11 26.61 -5.06
CA MET A 326 14.82 27.67 -5.83
C MET A 326 16.32 27.46 -5.97
N ARG A 327 16.92 26.68 -5.08
CA ARG A 327 18.35 26.39 -5.12
C ARG A 327 18.71 25.19 -6.01
N VAL A 328 17.74 24.32 -6.32
CA VAL A 328 17.96 23.08 -7.09
C VAL A 328 17.94 23.32 -8.60
N ALA A 329 17.20 24.33 -9.05
CA ALA A 329 17.01 24.62 -10.45
C ALA A 329 17.93 25.75 -10.92
N PRO A 330 19.14 25.46 -11.42
CA PRO A 330 19.97 26.46 -12.10
C PRO A 330 19.29 26.99 -13.39
N SER A 331 18.20 26.36 -13.84
CA SER A 331 17.35 26.78 -14.96
C SER A 331 16.22 27.75 -14.57
N TRP A 332 16.08 28.15 -13.30
CA TRP A 332 15.28 29.34 -12.93
C TRP A 332 16.11 30.62 -13.16
N GLY A 333 16.82 30.61 -14.29
CA GLY A 333 17.79 31.61 -14.65
C GLY A 333 17.10 32.93 -14.91
N HIS A 334 17.29 33.85 -13.96
CA HIS A 334 17.50 35.26 -14.21
C HIS A 334 18.01 35.51 -15.63
N ARG A 335 17.31 36.35 -16.39
CA ARG A 335 17.85 36.87 -17.65
C ARG A 335 18.77 38.03 -17.27
N PRO A 336 20.11 37.87 -17.30
CA PRO A 336 21.01 39.01 -17.15
C PRO A 336 20.75 39.99 -18.28
N ARG A 337 20.98 41.27 -18.01
CA ARG A 337 20.72 42.36 -18.96
C ARG A 337 19.29 42.34 -19.52
N SER A 338 18.32 42.61 -18.65
CA SER A 338 16.94 42.98 -19.00
C SER A 338 16.73 44.50 -18.88
N LEU A 339 15.78 45.03 -19.64
CA LEU A 339 15.38 46.45 -19.54
C LEU A 339 14.63 46.73 -18.24
N ASP A 340 13.83 45.77 -17.78
CA ASP A 340 13.06 45.85 -16.54
C ASP A 340 13.20 44.54 -15.76
N GLY A 341 13.10 44.63 -14.43
CA GLY A 341 13.24 43.49 -13.52
C GLY A 341 13.16 43.90 -12.05
N PRO A 342 12.77 42.97 -11.15
CA PRO A 342 12.63 43.27 -9.72
C PRO A 342 13.97 43.45 -8.99
N ASP A 343 15.09 43.11 -9.64
CA ASP A 343 16.43 43.20 -9.07
C ASP A 343 17.43 43.76 -10.11
N VAL A 344 18.60 44.21 -9.65
CA VAL A 344 19.66 44.81 -10.46
C VAL A 344 20.76 43.79 -10.75
N ASP A 345 21.13 43.65 -12.02
CA ASP A 345 22.29 42.85 -12.43
C ASP A 345 23.54 43.69 -12.15
N LEU A 346 24.20 43.42 -11.01
CA LEU A 346 25.36 44.19 -10.56
C LEU A 346 26.50 44.19 -11.58
N THR A 347 26.69 43.10 -12.33
CA THR A 347 27.72 43.04 -13.37
C THR A 347 27.36 43.96 -14.54
N ALA A 348 26.11 43.92 -15.01
CA ALA A 348 25.66 44.82 -16.06
C ALA A 348 25.65 46.30 -15.62
N ALA A 349 25.32 46.58 -14.37
CA ALA A 349 25.37 47.94 -13.81
C ALA A 349 26.81 48.47 -13.71
N VAL A 350 27.77 47.62 -13.32
CA VAL A 350 29.19 47.96 -13.32
C VAL A 350 29.68 48.20 -14.76
N ASP A 351 29.35 47.31 -15.70
CA ASP A 351 29.71 47.45 -17.11
C ASP A 351 29.15 48.76 -17.71
N LEU A 352 27.90 49.11 -17.36
CA LEU A 352 27.27 50.38 -17.75
C LEU A 352 28.08 51.58 -17.25
N GLN A 353 28.46 51.60 -15.97
CA GLN A 353 29.23 52.69 -15.38
C GLN A 353 30.63 52.81 -15.99
N VAL A 354 31.29 51.68 -16.23
CA VAL A 354 32.60 51.64 -16.88
C VAL A 354 32.51 52.18 -18.31
N ALA A 355 31.52 51.77 -19.08
CA ALA A 355 31.34 52.23 -20.46
C ALA A 355 30.96 53.72 -20.55
N LEU A 356 30.13 54.23 -19.63
CA LEU A 356 29.85 55.66 -19.52
C LEU A 356 31.10 56.47 -19.18
N ALA A 357 31.90 56.01 -18.21
CA ALA A 357 33.16 56.65 -17.85
C ALA A 357 34.18 56.64 -19.00
N ALA A 358 34.14 55.61 -19.85
CA ALA A 358 34.99 55.48 -21.03
C ALA A 358 34.44 56.20 -22.28
N GLY A 359 33.29 56.87 -22.20
CA GLY A 359 32.70 57.64 -23.31
C GLY A 359 32.03 56.80 -24.41
N TYR A 360 31.74 55.52 -24.15
CA TYR A 360 31.00 54.66 -25.07
C TYR A 360 29.48 54.72 -24.79
N THR A 361 28.68 54.38 -25.80
CA THR A 361 27.23 54.17 -25.61
C THR A 361 27.00 52.74 -25.09
N PRO A 362 26.56 52.55 -23.85
CA PRO A 362 26.42 51.22 -23.26
C PRO A 362 25.06 50.58 -23.54
N ASP A 363 24.92 49.29 -23.25
CA ASP A 363 23.62 48.60 -23.20
C ASP A 363 22.83 49.07 -21.95
N PRO A 364 21.64 49.66 -22.08
CA PRO A 364 20.88 50.19 -20.93
C PRO A 364 20.26 49.10 -20.04
N ARG A 365 20.40 47.82 -20.42
CA ARG A 365 19.80 46.70 -19.72
C ARG A 365 20.58 46.33 -18.46
N VAL A 366 20.25 46.95 -17.34
CA VAL A 366 20.89 46.72 -16.02
C VAL A 366 20.06 45.91 -15.04
N HIS A 367 18.85 45.51 -15.43
CA HIS A 367 17.96 44.77 -14.56
C HIS A 367 18.04 43.27 -14.79
N VAL A 368 17.70 42.50 -13.77
CA VAL A 368 17.53 41.06 -13.88
C VAL A 368 16.08 40.76 -14.29
N GLY A 369 15.89 40.33 -15.53
CA GLY A 369 14.57 39.95 -16.02
C GLY A 369 14.15 38.60 -15.46
N GLU A 370 12.87 38.45 -15.07
CA GLU A 370 12.31 37.13 -14.80
C GLU A 370 12.17 36.36 -16.12
N ARG A 371 13.08 35.43 -16.40
CA ARG A 371 12.80 34.38 -17.38
C ARG A 371 12.35 33.15 -16.62
N ARG A 372 11.04 33.03 -16.42
CA ARG A 372 10.42 31.75 -16.06
C ARG A 372 10.68 30.79 -17.22
N ARG A 373 11.75 29.99 -17.16
CA ARG A 373 11.81 28.76 -17.96
C ARG A 373 10.89 27.74 -17.30
N ALA A 374 9.59 28.02 -17.32
CA ALA A 374 8.58 27.02 -17.03
C ALA A 374 8.81 25.85 -18.01
N GLY A 375 8.90 24.63 -17.49
CA GLY A 375 8.89 23.41 -18.31
C GLY A 375 10.24 22.75 -18.62
N GLU A 376 11.38 23.20 -18.10
CA GLU A 376 12.61 22.39 -18.23
C GLU A 376 12.65 21.23 -17.23
N ILE A 377 11.95 21.34 -16.09
CA ILE A 377 11.82 20.26 -15.10
C ILE A 377 10.36 19.87 -14.93
N GLY A 378 10.09 18.57 -15.00
CA GLY A 378 8.79 18.01 -14.64
C GLY A 378 8.90 17.12 -13.42
N VAL A 379 7.95 17.26 -12.49
CA VAL A 379 7.95 16.56 -11.20
C VAL A 379 6.66 15.76 -11.03
N LEU A 380 6.77 14.45 -10.83
CA LEU A 380 5.64 13.62 -10.42
C LEU A 380 5.79 13.30 -8.93
N VAL A 381 4.86 13.79 -8.12
CA VAL A 381 4.72 13.42 -6.70
C VAL A 381 3.78 12.23 -6.62
N LEU A 382 4.28 11.14 -6.04
CA LEU A 382 3.59 9.87 -5.91
C LEU A 382 3.48 9.50 -4.43
N LEU A 383 2.28 9.67 -3.85
CA LEU A 383 1.98 9.33 -2.47
C LEU A 383 1.57 7.86 -2.35
N ASP A 384 2.21 7.11 -1.46
CA ASP A 384 1.74 5.80 -1.04
C ASP A 384 0.48 5.94 -0.17
N ALA A 385 -0.66 5.47 -0.68
CA ALA A 385 -1.97 5.53 -0.02
C ALA A 385 -2.41 4.15 0.48
N THR A 386 -1.46 3.40 1.01
CA THR A 386 -1.68 2.09 1.62
C THR A 386 -1.72 2.18 3.12
N GLU A 387 -2.23 1.12 3.75
CA GLU A 387 -2.29 1.05 5.20
C GLU A 387 -0.90 0.68 5.73
N SER A 388 -0.25 1.64 6.37
CA SER A 388 1.07 1.42 6.97
C SER A 388 0.96 0.52 8.20
N ALA A 389 1.87 -0.44 8.33
CA ALA A 389 2.01 -1.26 9.54
C ALA A 389 2.47 -0.46 10.78
N SER A 390 3.00 0.75 10.58
CA SER A 390 3.35 1.65 11.67
C SER A 390 2.09 2.29 12.25
N GLY A 391 1.81 1.99 13.53
CA GLY A 391 0.66 2.53 14.26
C GLY A 391 0.63 4.06 14.33
N PRO A 392 -0.53 4.63 14.68
CA PRO A 392 -0.67 6.08 14.86
C PRO A 392 0.28 6.56 15.94
N ARG A 393 0.79 7.78 15.77
CA ARG A 393 1.54 8.48 16.82
C ARG A 393 0.64 9.60 17.31
N SER A 394 0.16 9.49 18.54
CA SER A 394 -0.88 10.39 19.04
C SER A 394 -2.16 10.31 18.18
N GLU A 395 -2.70 11.45 17.77
CA GLU A 395 -3.92 11.57 16.93
C GLU A 395 -3.66 11.51 15.41
N THR A 396 -2.40 11.39 14.96
CA THR A 396 -2.04 11.39 13.53
C THR A 396 -1.50 10.05 13.04
N THR A 397 -2.03 9.58 11.92
CA THR A 397 -1.54 8.37 11.25
C THR A 397 -0.27 8.67 10.43
N LEU A 398 0.55 7.65 10.13
CA LEU A 398 1.70 7.83 9.24
C LEU A 398 1.27 8.31 7.84
N PHE A 399 0.11 7.83 7.37
CA PHE A 399 -0.46 8.30 6.11
C PHE A 399 -0.79 9.80 6.16
N ASP A 400 -1.35 10.30 7.27
CA ASP A 400 -1.63 11.74 7.42
C ASP A 400 -0.35 12.57 7.36
N GLU A 401 0.73 12.11 7.99
CA GLU A 401 2.02 12.77 7.94
C GLU A 401 2.58 12.81 6.49
N HIS A 402 2.56 11.69 5.77
CA HIS A 402 2.95 11.65 4.36
C HIS A 402 2.06 12.53 3.48
N ARG A 403 0.76 12.59 3.77
CA ARG A 403 -0.21 13.42 3.06
C ARG A 403 0.07 14.92 3.26
N VAL A 404 0.48 15.34 4.46
CA VAL A 404 0.94 16.72 4.72
C VAL A 404 2.17 17.05 3.86
N LEU A 405 3.16 16.16 3.80
CA LEU A 405 4.35 16.37 2.97
C LEU A 405 3.98 16.50 1.49
N ALA A 406 3.07 15.66 1.00
CA ALA A 406 2.57 15.70 -0.38
C ALA A 406 1.85 17.02 -0.70
N ASP A 407 0.98 17.51 0.21
CA ASP A 407 0.26 18.79 0.03
C ASP A 407 1.21 19.97 -0.02
N VAL A 408 2.16 20.05 0.93
CA VAL A 408 3.13 21.15 0.99
C VAL A 408 4.05 21.14 -0.23
N LEU A 409 4.55 19.97 -0.63
CA LEU A 409 5.41 19.85 -1.80
C LEU A 409 4.66 20.25 -3.08
N ALA A 410 3.43 19.77 -3.26
CA ALA A 410 2.60 20.13 -4.41
C ALA A 410 2.28 21.63 -4.44
N GLY A 411 1.99 22.23 -3.28
CA GLY A 411 1.78 23.68 -3.14
C GLY A 411 3.02 24.50 -3.48
N ALA A 412 4.19 24.08 -2.99
CA ALA A 412 5.46 24.73 -3.30
C ALA A 412 5.80 24.64 -4.81
N LEU A 413 5.65 23.47 -5.41
CA LEU A 413 5.88 23.26 -6.86
C LEU A 413 4.91 24.12 -7.70
N HIS A 414 3.65 24.22 -7.29
CA HIS A 414 2.66 25.06 -7.97
C HIS A 414 2.99 26.55 -7.86
N ALA A 415 3.40 27.02 -6.68
CA ALA A 415 3.81 28.42 -6.47
C ALA A 415 5.02 28.83 -7.32
N LEU A 416 5.88 27.86 -7.64
CA LEU A 416 7.06 28.01 -8.49
C LEU A 416 6.76 27.79 -9.98
N ASP A 417 5.50 27.55 -10.35
CA ASP A 417 5.08 27.28 -11.74
C ASP A 417 5.84 26.09 -12.38
N VAL A 418 6.17 25.08 -11.56
CA VAL A 418 6.80 23.84 -12.01
C VAL A 418 5.76 22.95 -12.68
N HIS A 419 6.14 22.31 -13.80
CA HIS A 419 5.31 21.33 -14.51
C HIS A 419 5.18 20.04 -13.69
N ALA A 420 4.29 20.06 -12.71
CA ALA A 420 4.18 19.00 -11.73
C ALA A 420 2.84 18.26 -11.79
N ALA A 421 2.81 17.01 -11.32
CA ALA A 421 1.57 16.27 -11.09
C ALA A 421 1.64 15.55 -9.74
N THR A 422 0.49 15.31 -9.12
CA THR A 422 0.36 14.66 -7.82
C THR A 422 -0.65 13.54 -7.92
N TYR A 423 -0.18 12.32 -7.68
CA TYR A 423 -1.00 11.12 -7.64
C TYR A 423 -0.76 10.40 -6.32
N ALA A 424 -1.77 9.67 -5.86
CA ALA A 424 -1.55 8.64 -4.88
C ALA A 424 -1.63 7.26 -5.55
N PHE A 425 -1.04 6.23 -4.96
CA PHE A 425 -1.19 4.87 -5.46
C PHE A 425 -1.49 3.89 -4.34
N ARG A 426 -2.17 2.80 -4.71
CA ARG A 426 -2.44 1.63 -3.88
C ARG A 426 -2.68 0.43 -4.78
N THR A 427 -2.49 -0.77 -4.27
CA THR A 427 -2.64 -2.01 -5.06
C THR A 427 -3.53 -3.03 -4.39
N ARG A 428 -4.11 -3.91 -5.21
CA ARG A 428 -4.78 -5.14 -4.77
C ARG A 428 -4.41 -6.26 -5.74
N GLY A 429 -3.22 -6.81 -5.55
CA GLY A 429 -2.62 -7.74 -6.50
C GLY A 429 -2.17 -7.08 -7.81
N ARG A 430 -1.50 -7.88 -8.64
CA ARG A 430 -0.87 -7.42 -9.89
C ARG A 430 -1.84 -6.83 -10.91
N HIS A 431 -3.10 -7.25 -10.92
CA HIS A 431 -4.08 -6.82 -11.92
C HIS A 431 -4.82 -5.53 -11.53
N ASP A 432 -4.57 -5.00 -10.33
CA ASP A 432 -5.31 -3.84 -9.80
C ASP A 432 -4.36 -2.87 -9.08
N VAL A 433 -3.43 -2.29 -9.83
CA VAL A 433 -2.59 -1.17 -9.36
C VAL A 433 -3.31 0.13 -9.70
N ARG A 434 -3.72 0.90 -8.70
CA ARG A 434 -4.56 2.09 -8.90
C ARG A 434 -3.78 3.36 -8.64
N PHE A 435 -3.77 4.27 -9.61
CA PHE A 435 -3.31 5.65 -9.46
C PHE A 435 -4.52 6.56 -9.23
N LEU A 436 -4.55 7.25 -8.11
CA LEU A 436 -5.61 8.18 -7.72
C LEU A 436 -5.16 9.60 -8.05
N ARG A 437 -5.78 10.23 -9.05
CA ARG A 437 -5.40 11.58 -9.51
C ARG A 437 -5.80 12.64 -8.49
N CYS A 438 -4.81 13.26 -7.85
CA CYS A 438 -5.01 14.48 -7.05
C CYS A 438 -4.78 15.74 -7.89
N LYS A 439 -3.82 15.70 -8.83
CA LYS A 439 -3.48 16.78 -9.76
C LYS A 439 -2.77 16.20 -10.97
N GLY A 440 -3.29 16.40 -12.18
CA GLY A 440 -2.58 16.12 -13.42
C GLY A 440 -1.55 17.21 -13.77
N PHE A 441 -0.73 16.96 -14.78
CA PHE A 441 0.29 17.93 -15.24
C PHE A 441 -0.33 19.25 -15.71
N SER A 442 -1.48 19.19 -16.38
CA SER A 442 -2.21 20.38 -16.87
C SER A 442 -3.11 21.05 -15.83
N ASP A 443 -3.27 20.45 -14.65
CA ASP A 443 -4.17 20.99 -13.60
C ASP A 443 -3.44 22.02 -12.72
N ARG A 444 -4.19 22.90 -12.04
CA ARG A 444 -3.65 23.75 -10.98
C ARG A 444 -3.73 23.03 -9.63
N TRP A 445 -2.87 23.42 -8.67
CA TRP A 445 -3.00 22.94 -7.28
C TRP A 445 -3.97 23.82 -6.49
N ASP A 446 -5.26 23.63 -6.78
CA ASP A 446 -6.36 24.41 -6.22
C ASP A 446 -7.08 23.67 -5.06
N ALA A 447 -8.18 24.25 -4.57
CA ALA A 447 -8.97 23.63 -3.50
C ALA A 447 -9.51 22.25 -3.89
N ALA A 448 -9.84 22.01 -5.17
CA ALA A 448 -10.33 20.72 -5.63
C ALA A 448 -9.23 19.66 -5.68
N GLY A 449 -8.02 20.03 -6.11
CA GLY A 449 -6.84 19.15 -6.04
C GLY A 449 -6.49 18.76 -4.60
N ARG A 450 -6.52 19.74 -3.68
CA ARG A 450 -6.34 19.48 -2.24
C ARG A 450 -7.46 18.63 -1.65
N GLN A 451 -8.72 18.92 -1.99
CA GLN A 451 -9.86 18.11 -1.52
C GLN A 451 -9.72 16.66 -1.95
N ARG A 452 -9.24 16.41 -3.19
CA ARG A 452 -8.95 15.04 -3.66
C ARG A 452 -7.87 14.38 -2.82
N LEU A 453 -6.77 15.07 -2.54
CA LEU A 453 -5.68 14.55 -1.70
C LEU A 453 -6.13 14.30 -0.25
N TRP A 454 -6.81 15.26 0.36
CA TRP A 454 -7.30 15.19 1.74
C TRP A 454 -8.53 14.29 1.91
N GLY A 455 -9.21 13.94 0.81
CA GLY A 455 -10.27 12.93 0.77
C GLY A 455 -9.76 11.50 0.59
N LEU A 456 -8.46 11.30 0.40
CA LEU A 456 -7.88 9.95 0.31
C LEU A 456 -7.95 9.25 1.66
N SER A 457 -8.26 7.95 1.63
CA SER A 457 -8.16 7.04 2.76
C SER A 457 -7.14 5.94 2.45
N PRO A 458 -6.22 5.63 3.38
CA PRO A 458 -5.24 4.57 3.19
C PRO A 458 -5.94 3.23 3.07
N SER A 459 -5.50 2.38 2.14
CA SER A 459 -6.06 1.03 1.93
C SER A 459 -5.23 0.23 0.93
N GLY A 460 -5.32 -1.09 1.00
CA GLY A 460 -4.64 -1.98 0.07
C GLY A 460 -3.14 -2.06 0.33
N PHE A 461 -2.40 -2.40 -0.73
CA PHE A 461 -1.02 -2.89 -0.68
C PHE A 461 -0.08 -2.08 -1.58
N THR A 462 1.23 -2.33 -1.47
CA THR A 462 2.31 -1.54 -2.11
C THR A 462 3.10 -2.39 -3.11
N ARG A 463 2.64 -2.42 -4.37
CA ARG A 463 3.43 -2.96 -5.51
C ARG A 463 4.30 -1.89 -6.17
N LEU A 464 5.31 -1.42 -5.45
CA LEU A 464 6.07 -0.20 -5.79
C LEU A 464 6.78 -0.26 -7.16
N GLY A 465 7.30 -1.41 -7.59
CA GLY A 465 7.96 -1.52 -8.90
C GLY A 465 7.04 -1.20 -10.09
N ALA A 466 5.79 -1.65 -10.05
CA ALA A 466 4.79 -1.30 -11.07
C ALA A 466 4.44 0.19 -11.04
N ALA A 467 4.29 0.77 -9.84
CA ALA A 467 4.00 2.19 -9.66
C ALA A 467 5.15 3.08 -10.17
N LEU A 468 6.40 2.72 -9.89
CA LEU A 468 7.59 3.41 -10.40
C LEU A 468 7.65 3.38 -11.93
N ARG A 469 7.39 2.22 -12.55
CA ARG A 469 7.38 2.09 -14.02
C ARG A 469 6.27 2.94 -14.65
N HIS A 470 5.09 2.96 -14.04
CA HIS A 470 3.99 3.81 -14.51
C HIS A 470 4.32 5.30 -14.36
N GLY A 471 4.76 5.76 -13.19
CA GLY A 471 5.15 7.15 -12.99
C GLY A 471 6.30 7.60 -13.89
N THR A 472 7.25 6.70 -14.15
CA THR A 472 8.33 6.93 -15.12
C THR A 472 7.79 7.12 -16.54
N ALA A 473 6.83 6.29 -16.97
CA ALA A 473 6.18 6.43 -18.28
C ALA A 473 5.42 7.76 -18.38
N MET A 474 4.64 8.12 -17.35
CA MET A 474 3.90 9.39 -17.32
C MET A 474 4.81 10.61 -17.49
N LEU A 475 5.98 10.63 -16.83
CA LEU A 475 6.99 11.67 -16.99
C LEU A 475 7.69 11.61 -18.36
N ALA A 476 7.89 10.40 -18.90
CA ALA A 476 8.53 10.22 -20.19
C ALA A 476 7.67 10.74 -21.35
N ASP A 477 6.35 10.60 -21.23
CA ASP A 477 5.35 11.06 -22.19
C ASP A 477 5.15 12.59 -22.17
N GLN A 478 5.68 13.30 -21.16
CA GLN A 478 5.63 14.75 -21.15
C GLN A 478 6.64 15.36 -22.14
N PRO A 479 6.17 16.14 -23.13
CA PRO A 479 7.05 16.78 -24.10
C PRO A 479 7.84 17.93 -23.47
N GLY A 480 9.03 18.21 -23.98
CA GLY A 480 9.80 19.41 -23.64
C GLY A 480 10.55 19.40 -22.30
N LEU A 481 10.36 18.37 -21.46
CA LEU A 481 11.07 18.25 -20.19
C LEU A 481 12.55 17.88 -20.40
N ARG A 482 13.48 18.73 -19.93
CA ARG A 482 14.92 18.43 -19.90
C ARG A 482 15.31 17.56 -18.70
N HIS A 483 14.66 17.81 -17.57
CA HIS A 483 14.85 17.11 -16.31
C HIS A 483 13.52 16.52 -15.86
N ARG A 484 13.55 15.27 -15.38
CA ARG A 484 12.36 14.53 -14.97
C ARG A 484 12.62 13.97 -13.58
N VAL A 485 11.74 14.28 -12.64
CA VAL A 485 11.87 13.85 -11.25
C VAL A 485 10.60 13.12 -10.81
N LEU A 486 10.77 11.91 -10.29
CA LEU A 486 9.74 11.14 -9.60
C LEU A 486 10.03 11.17 -8.10
N VAL A 487 9.14 11.78 -7.33
CA VAL A 487 9.19 11.82 -5.87
C VAL A 487 8.19 10.81 -5.33
N VAL A 488 8.67 9.78 -4.62
CA VAL A 488 7.80 8.82 -3.94
C VAL A 488 7.74 9.17 -2.46
N ILE A 489 6.53 9.33 -1.92
CA ILE A 489 6.30 9.63 -0.51
C ILE A 489 5.65 8.42 0.14
N GLY A 490 6.33 7.75 1.07
CA GLY A 490 5.86 6.52 1.71
C GLY A 490 6.89 5.90 2.65
N ASP A 491 6.50 4.83 3.34
CA ASP A 491 7.39 4.11 4.28
C ASP A 491 8.36 3.12 3.58
N GLY A 492 8.22 2.96 2.27
CA GLY A 492 9.07 2.12 1.42
C GLY A 492 8.87 0.63 1.58
N ILE A 493 7.86 0.21 2.34
CA ILE A 493 7.60 -1.21 2.60
C ILE A 493 6.77 -1.73 1.43
N ALA A 494 7.44 -2.39 0.50
CA ALA A 494 6.82 -2.99 -0.67
C ALA A 494 6.25 -4.38 -0.32
N TYR A 495 4.93 -4.51 -0.30
CA TYR A 495 4.20 -5.74 0.04
C TYR A 495 2.90 -5.81 -0.75
N ASP A 496 2.62 -6.92 -1.43
CA ASP A 496 1.37 -7.26 -2.14
C ASP A 496 1.31 -8.78 -2.41
N ASP A 497 0.20 -9.31 -2.95
CA ASP A 497 0.03 -10.73 -3.27
C ASP A 497 1.14 -11.25 -4.21
N GLY A 498 1.90 -12.23 -3.71
CA GLY A 498 3.06 -12.82 -4.36
C GLY A 498 4.21 -11.83 -4.61
N TYR A 499 4.26 -10.72 -3.86
CA TYR A 499 5.21 -9.63 -4.01
C TYR A 499 5.64 -9.13 -2.62
N GLU A 500 6.65 -9.76 -2.04
CA GLU A 500 7.09 -9.48 -0.67
C GLU A 500 8.59 -9.67 -0.49
N GLY A 501 9.12 -9.12 0.61
CA GLY A 501 10.50 -9.30 1.04
C GLY A 501 11.53 -9.04 -0.06
N GLY A 502 12.51 -9.93 -0.20
CA GLY A 502 13.58 -9.80 -1.19
C GLY A 502 13.11 -9.73 -2.64
N TYR A 503 11.96 -10.34 -2.98
CA TYR A 503 11.39 -10.24 -4.33
C TYR A 503 10.91 -8.82 -4.61
N ALA A 504 10.12 -8.24 -3.70
CA ALA A 504 9.61 -6.88 -3.81
C ALA A 504 10.77 -5.85 -3.84
N THR A 505 11.78 -6.03 -3.00
CA THR A 505 12.99 -5.18 -2.99
C THR A 505 13.73 -5.27 -4.32
N ALA A 506 13.93 -6.48 -4.85
CA ALA A 506 14.65 -6.67 -6.12
C ALA A 506 13.90 -6.07 -7.32
N ASP A 507 12.58 -6.24 -7.41
CA ASP A 507 11.78 -5.62 -8.48
C ASP A 507 11.79 -4.08 -8.38
N THR A 508 11.64 -3.56 -7.17
CA THR A 508 11.66 -2.11 -6.95
C THR A 508 13.02 -1.51 -7.29
N ALA A 509 14.12 -2.12 -6.86
CA ALA A 509 15.48 -1.71 -7.21
C ALA A 509 15.70 -1.76 -8.74
N ARG A 510 15.17 -2.79 -9.41
CA ARG A 510 15.21 -2.90 -10.87
C ARG A 510 14.41 -1.78 -11.54
N ALA A 511 13.21 -1.46 -11.06
CA ALA A 511 12.38 -0.36 -11.56
C ALA A 511 13.05 1.02 -11.37
N LEU A 512 13.70 1.28 -10.24
CA LEU A 512 14.50 2.49 -10.02
C LEU A 512 15.66 2.59 -11.02
N ALA A 513 16.35 1.47 -11.29
CA ALA A 513 17.43 1.43 -12.27
C ALA A 513 16.92 1.64 -13.71
N GLU A 514 15.74 1.14 -14.05
CA GLU A 514 15.05 1.42 -15.32
C GLU A 514 14.69 2.90 -15.47
N ALA A 515 14.12 3.51 -14.43
CA ALA A 515 13.76 4.93 -14.42
C ALA A 515 14.98 5.83 -14.66
N ARG A 516 16.08 5.56 -13.95
CA ARG A 516 17.36 6.26 -14.15
C ARG A 516 17.89 6.11 -15.58
N ARG A 517 17.77 4.92 -16.18
CA ARG A 517 18.15 4.69 -17.60
C ARG A 517 17.29 5.49 -18.58
N ARG A 518 16.05 5.82 -18.22
CA ARG A 518 15.15 6.66 -19.01
C ARG A 518 15.31 8.16 -18.73
N GLY A 519 16.35 8.56 -17.99
CA GLY A 519 16.60 9.95 -17.65
C GLY A 519 15.65 10.50 -16.57
N VAL A 520 14.98 9.63 -15.81
CA VAL A 520 14.11 10.02 -14.70
C VAL A 520 14.87 9.85 -13.39
N ALA A 521 15.06 10.96 -12.68
CA ALA A 521 15.60 10.96 -11.32
C ALA A 521 14.51 10.53 -10.35
N CYS A 522 14.79 9.53 -9.51
CA CYS A 522 13.84 9.05 -8.50
C CYS A 522 14.37 9.39 -7.12
N VAL A 523 13.50 9.94 -6.26
CA VAL A 523 13.80 10.19 -4.84
C VAL A 523 12.68 9.68 -3.95
N GLY A 524 13.06 9.20 -2.77
CA GLY A 524 12.13 8.76 -1.73
C GLY A 524 12.04 9.78 -0.59
N LEU A 525 10.85 9.96 -0.05
CA LEU A 525 10.57 10.77 1.12
C LEU A 525 9.68 9.98 2.09
N SER A 526 9.99 10.03 3.37
CA SER A 526 9.15 9.45 4.41
C SER A 526 9.01 10.40 5.59
N ALA A 527 7.90 10.33 6.31
CA ALA A 527 7.71 11.10 7.53
C ALA A 527 8.46 10.48 8.72
N ARG A 528 8.68 9.16 8.67
CA ARG A 528 9.34 8.37 9.72
C ARG A 528 10.44 7.48 9.13
N PRO A 529 11.51 7.18 9.90
CA PRO A 529 12.53 6.24 9.44
C PRO A 529 11.94 4.83 9.28
N SER A 530 12.39 4.12 8.24
CA SER A 530 12.06 2.72 7.99
C SER A 530 13.33 2.00 7.53
N TYR A 531 13.51 0.76 8.01
CA TYR A 531 14.67 -0.07 7.67
C TYR A 531 14.66 -0.45 6.17
N ALA A 532 13.49 -0.57 5.56
CA ALA A 532 13.33 -0.92 4.15
C ALA A 532 13.82 0.19 3.19
N LEU A 533 13.85 1.45 3.64
CA LEU A 533 14.12 2.60 2.77
C LEU A 533 15.60 2.78 2.43
N GLN A 534 16.50 2.46 3.37
CA GLN A 534 17.94 2.62 3.14
C GLN A 534 18.48 1.60 2.12
N ASP A 535 18.05 0.34 2.23
CA ASP A 535 18.45 -0.72 1.31
C ASP A 535 17.93 -0.50 -0.11
N LEU A 536 16.74 0.11 -0.23
CA LEU A 536 16.07 0.29 -1.52
C LEU A 536 16.55 1.52 -2.30
N TRP A 537 16.64 2.68 -1.64
CA TRP A 537 16.95 3.95 -2.29
C TRP A 537 18.44 4.30 -2.23
N GLY A 538 19.18 3.66 -1.33
CA GLY A 538 20.52 4.08 -0.91
C GLY A 538 20.48 5.28 0.04
N VAL A 539 21.59 5.53 0.74
CA VAL A 539 21.72 6.58 1.77
C VAL A 539 21.40 7.99 1.22
N GLU A 540 21.71 8.24 -0.04
CA GLU A 540 21.55 9.55 -0.68
C GLU A 540 20.22 9.72 -1.43
N GLY A 541 19.52 8.63 -1.75
CA GLY A 541 18.31 8.64 -2.58
C GLY A 541 17.00 8.82 -1.80
N HIS A 542 17.09 8.88 -0.46
CA HIS A 542 15.94 8.96 0.42
C HIS A 542 16.16 9.95 1.58
N ARG A 543 15.11 10.66 2.01
CA ARG A 543 15.15 11.52 3.21
C ARG A 543 13.94 11.33 4.10
N VAL A 544 14.19 11.35 5.41
CA VAL A 544 13.13 11.38 6.43
C VAL A 544 12.84 12.83 6.78
N ALA A 545 11.59 13.27 6.62
CA ALA A 545 11.11 14.60 6.97
C ALA A 545 9.83 14.48 7.79
N HIS A 546 9.94 14.55 9.11
CA HIS A 546 8.79 14.44 10.02
C HIS A 546 7.85 15.66 9.99
N ASP A 547 8.31 16.78 9.41
CA ASP A 547 7.50 17.97 9.21
C ASP A 547 7.93 18.76 7.94
N PRO A 548 7.12 19.74 7.53
CA PRO A 548 7.42 20.58 6.36
C PRO A 548 8.70 21.44 6.46
N HIS A 549 9.16 21.80 7.65
CA HIS A 549 10.39 22.57 7.82
C HIS A 549 11.62 21.70 7.58
N VAL A 550 11.59 20.45 8.03
CA VAL A 550 12.62 19.46 7.70
C VAL A 550 12.60 19.14 6.21
N LEU A 551 11.41 18.98 5.61
CA LEU A 551 11.28 18.84 4.16
C LEU A 551 11.98 19.99 3.41
N ALA A 552 11.78 21.24 3.84
CA ALA A 552 12.44 22.38 3.23
C ALA A 552 13.97 22.28 3.28
N ARG A 553 14.55 21.78 4.38
CA ARG A 553 15.99 21.60 4.51
C ARG A 553 16.54 20.48 3.63
N GLU A 554 15.80 19.37 3.54
CA GLU A 554 16.27 18.13 2.92
C GLU A 554 15.94 18.01 1.42
N ILE A 555 14.93 18.74 0.92
CA ILE A 555 14.50 18.60 -0.48
C ILE A 555 15.58 19.04 -1.47
N THR A 556 16.34 20.09 -1.14
CA THR A 556 17.40 20.61 -2.01
C THR A 556 18.53 19.60 -2.21
N PRO A 557 19.21 19.11 -1.16
CA PRO A 557 20.28 18.12 -1.35
C PRO A 557 19.77 16.84 -2.01
N LEU A 558 18.56 16.39 -1.66
CA LEU A 558 17.95 15.19 -2.22
C LEU A 558 17.76 15.28 -3.74
N LEU A 559 17.16 16.38 -4.22
CA LEU A 559 16.92 16.56 -5.65
C LEU A 559 18.21 16.82 -6.44
N THR A 560 19.13 17.63 -5.89
CA THR A 560 20.43 17.90 -6.53
C THR A 560 21.23 16.61 -6.72
N HIS A 561 21.27 15.74 -5.70
CA HIS A 561 21.92 14.43 -5.81
C HIS A 561 21.29 13.60 -6.92
N ALA A 562 19.96 13.44 -6.91
CA ALA A 562 19.26 12.58 -7.85
C ALA A 562 19.37 13.06 -9.31
N LEU A 563 19.33 14.37 -9.55
CA LEU A 563 19.55 14.96 -10.87
C LEU A 563 21.00 14.79 -11.34
N GLY A 564 21.98 14.93 -10.43
CA GLY A 564 23.39 14.68 -10.72
C GLY A 564 23.67 13.24 -11.18
N GLN A 565 23.06 12.25 -10.52
CA GLN A 565 23.20 10.84 -10.90
C GLN A 565 22.71 10.54 -12.32
N VAL A 566 21.62 11.20 -12.74
CA VAL A 566 21.09 11.06 -14.10
C VAL A 566 22.01 11.75 -15.11
N ALA A 567 22.51 12.96 -14.79
CA ALA A 567 23.40 13.72 -15.67
C ALA A 567 24.73 13.00 -15.94
N LEU A 568 25.36 12.42 -14.92
CA LEU A 568 26.61 11.66 -15.05
C LEU A 568 26.47 10.46 -16.00
N ARG A 569 25.33 9.77 -15.96
CA ARG A 569 25.05 8.66 -16.88
C ARG A 569 24.78 9.11 -18.31
N ALA A 570 24.08 10.23 -18.49
CA ALA A 570 23.88 10.81 -19.81
C ALA A 570 25.22 11.14 -20.48
N GLY A 571 26.17 11.70 -19.73
CA GLY A 571 27.54 11.97 -20.20
C GLY A 571 28.29 10.69 -20.62
N LYS A 572 28.25 9.64 -19.79
CA LYS A 572 28.93 8.36 -20.10
C LYS A 572 28.38 7.67 -21.36
N THR A 573 27.07 7.78 -21.60
CA THR A 573 26.41 7.19 -22.77
C THR A 573 26.78 7.92 -24.07
N ILE A 574 27.15 9.21 -24.00
CA ILE A 574 27.59 9.98 -25.17
C ILE A 574 29.02 9.61 -25.57
N ASP A 575 29.91 9.38 -24.59
CA ASP A 575 31.29 8.95 -24.84
C ASP A 575 31.37 7.53 -25.42
N GLU A 576 30.55 6.60 -24.93
CA GLU A 576 30.45 5.22 -25.44
C GLU A 576 29.85 5.13 -26.86
N ARG A 577 29.16 6.18 -27.34
CA ARG A 577 28.65 6.27 -28.72
C ARG A 577 29.60 6.99 -29.68
N ARG A 578 30.61 7.67 -29.16
CA ARG A 578 31.63 8.39 -29.94
C ARG A 578 32.93 7.59 -30.10
N SER A 579 33.14 6.59 -29.25
CA SER A 579 34.17 5.56 -29.38
C SER A 579 33.63 4.38 -30.19
#